data_AF-Q2J7T2-F1
#
_entry.id   AF-Q2J7T2-F1
#
_cell.length_a   1.000
_cell.length_b   1.000
_cell.length_c   1.000
_cell.angle_alpha   90.00
_cell.angle_beta   90.00
_cell.angle_gamma   90.00
#
_symmetry.space_group_name_H-M   'P 1'
#
loop_
_entity.id
_entity.type
_entity.pdbx_description
1 polymer ?
#
loop_
_entity_poly.entity_id
_entity_poly.type
_entity_poly.pdbx_seq_one_letter_code
_entity_poly.pdbx_strand_id
1 'polypeptide(L)'
;MTGPMPEDPRSSYSYFTDPAPVRITVPTGWWRLLPTTGADGARDVTAQLVRWPGETSTPAVIVTVARLSLWELEQTLRFPFPRAVHTTFAASPRRDALVFPGPSGGWQVAHGQLLLDVGLDQDERPWRASRVDLTGREPATYGRLLHTDPPLRTWQRDLYQVDVVGAGTDDGVYGSRHDGSRHNLTYRVWLGGDVVFAGDDVMIPAGWDPRSDDAVREVIGQVIYQQWDRRELSFAQQSFLDVHRECLALESVGLPPPYPAGTRVRVDSPGGMTATGTIRRPVVRGGRTTGYLWRPDVADLPGHPGHGHPGYLLRADAAQVRATLEGKDTAVDGPDGPMIIAFGATVAAVDDPRFARGKVLRALDEEGRLAYDIQPDDDLRACHRLHADDVIPLTGTAWPTVDRLLQARDAAHVPLIAGEILVTVREIAVMPAVDPPVANALVRHGLLSPDRVLDPDTPDPISAAYPDPSGLPGVSSLPDVFTLSDAVDPDGPPPPRFPEPPSEPPDPGIGPMGMDL
;
A
#
# COMPACT_ATOMS: atom_id res chain seq x y z
N MET A 1 -4.63 -40.00 14.30
CA MET A 1 -5.12 -39.60 15.64
C MET A 1 -5.28 -38.10 15.63
N THR A 2 -6.49 -37.62 15.35
CA THR A 2 -6.85 -36.20 15.40
C THR A 2 -7.14 -35.87 16.86
N GLY A 3 -6.16 -35.27 17.55
CA GLY A 3 -6.40 -34.68 18.86
C GLY A 3 -7.47 -33.59 18.76
N PRO A 4 -8.23 -33.31 19.84
CA PRO A 4 -9.15 -32.19 19.85
C PRO A 4 -8.38 -30.90 19.51
N MET A 5 -8.93 -30.07 18.62
CA MET A 5 -8.40 -28.72 18.43
C MET A 5 -8.31 -28.05 19.81
N PRO A 6 -7.17 -27.43 20.18
CA PRO A 6 -7.11 -26.65 21.41
C PRO A 6 -8.25 -25.63 21.37
N GLU A 7 -9.01 -25.53 22.46
CA GLU A 7 -10.02 -24.47 22.64
C GLU A 7 -9.38 -23.15 22.22
N ASP A 8 -10.07 -22.38 21.37
CA ASP A 8 -9.56 -21.09 20.90
C ASP A 8 -9.17 -20.27 22.15
N PRO A 9 -7.88 -19.97 22.39
CA PRO A 9 -7.45 -19.27 23.60
C PRO A 9 -8.10 -17.88 23.72
N ARG A 10 -8.67 -17.36 22.62
CA ARG A 10 -9.49 -16.15 22.59
C ARG A 10 -10.83 -16.30 23.32
N SER A 11 -11.24 -17.51 23.69
CA SER A 11 -12.39 -17.79 24.56
C SER A 11 -12.11 -17.50 26.05
N SER A 12 -10.88 -17.08 26.39
CA SER A 12 -10.47 -16.81 27.77
C SER A 12 -11.38 -15.79 28.45
N TYR A 13 -12.03 -16.21 29.54
CA TYR A 13 -12.90 -15.37 30.37
C TYR A 13 -12.21 -14.07 30.82
N SER A 14 -10.88 -14.11 31.03
CA SER A 14 -10.09 -12.94 31.45
C SER A 14 -10.04 -11.83 30.40
N TYR A 15 -10.05 -12.18 29.11
CA TYR A 15 -10.07 -11.19 28.03
C TYR A 15 -11.41 -10.44 28.00
N PHE A 16 -12.52 -11.19 28.03
CA PHE A 16 -13.86 -10.62 27.94
C PHE A 16 -14.25 -9.80 29.17
N THR A 17 -13.71 -10.15 30.34
CA THR A 17 -13.96 -9.42 31.60
C THR A 17 -13.00 -8.25 31.83
N ASP A 18 -11.97 -8.08 31.00
CA ASP A 18 -11.07 -6.92 31.09
C ASP A 18 -11.86 -5.62 30.79
N PRO A 19 -11.90 -4.64 31.73
CA PRO A 19 -12.70 -3.44 31.58
C PRO A 19 -12.03 -2.37 30.71
N ALA A 20 -10.88 -2.63 30.09
CA ALA A 20 -10.20 -1.66 29.24
C ALA A 20 -11.08 -1.22 28.05
N PRO A 21 -11.11 0.09 27.70
CA PRO A 21 -11.95 0.58 26.63
C PRO A 21 -11.55 0.09 25.24
N VAL A 22 -10.29 -0.33 25.08
CA VAL A 22 -9.75 -0.88 23.84
C VAL A 22 -8.95 -2.12 24.18
N ARG A 23 -9.25 -3.22 23.49
CA ARG A 23 -8.52 -4.50 23.59
C ARG A 23 -8.23 -5.03 22.18
N ILE A 24 -7.01 -5.49 21.94
CA ILE A 24 -6.56 -6.00 20.64
C ILE A 24 -5.83 -7.33 20.86
N THR A 25 -6.32 -8.43 20.29
CA THR A 25 -5.67 -9.74 20.44
C THR A 25 -4.42 -9.84 19.57
N VAL A 26 -3.40 -10.54 20.05
CA VAL A 26 -2.19 -10.91 19.32
C VAL A 26 -1.88 -12.39 19.60
N PRO A 27 -1.00 -13.07 18.83
CA PRO A 27 -0.66 -14.46 19.12
C PRO A 27 -0.20 -14.70 20.58
N THR A 28 0.61 -13.81 21.16
CA THR A 28 1.11 -13.92 22.54
C THR A 28 0.06 -13.59 23.62
N GLY A 29 -1.00 -12.85 23.30
CA GLY A 29 -1.91 -12.33 24.32
C GLY A 29 -2.92 -11.30 23.80
N TRP A 30 -3.16 -10.25 24.57
CA TRP A 30 -3.87 -9.08 24.08
C TRP A 30 -3.26 -7.79 24.61
N TRP A 31 -3.24 -6.78 23.76
CA TRP A 31 -3.04 -5.40 24.17
C TRP A 31 -4.31 -4.86 24.79
N ARG A 32 -4.16 -4.15 25.90
CA ARG A 32 -5.21 -3.29 26.45
C ARG A 32 -4.71 -1.85 26.55
N LEU A 33 -5.53 -0.90 26.13
CA LEU A 33 -5.21 0.53 26.20
C LEU A 33 -6.08 1.21 27.24
N LEU A 34 -5.48 2.03 28.08
CA LEU A 34 -6.11 2.70 29.21
C LEU A 34 -5.82 4.21 29.18
N PRO A 35 -6.84 5.08 29.25
CA PRO A 35 -6.64 6.51 29.49
C PRO A 35 -6.25 6.71 30.95
N THR A 36 -5.01 7.15 31.17
CA THR A 36 -4.40 7.29 32.49
C THR A 36 -4.01 8.75 32.74
N THR A 37 -3.60 9.02 33.97
CA THR A 37 -3.09 10.33 34.38
C THR A 37 -1.64 10.15 34.82
N GLY A 38 -0.73 10.93 34.23
CA GLY A 38 0.69 10.94 34.55
C GLY A 38 0.96 11.45 35.97
N ALA A 39 2.20 11.28 36.44
CA ALA A 39 2.62 11.69 37.79
C ALA A 39 2.54 13.21 38.02
N ASP A 40 2.60 13.99 36.94
CA ASP A 40 2.44 15.44 36.88
C ASP A 40 0.98 15.88 36.66
N GLY A 41 0.04 14.93 36.56
CA GLY A 41 -1.36 15.20 36.23
C GLY A 41 -1.63 15.33 34.72
N ALA A 42 -0.62 15.14 33.86
CA ALA A 42 -0.78 15.15 32.41
C ALA A 42 -1.65 13.98 31.93
N ARG A 43 -2.22 14.14 30.73
CA ARG A 43 -3.00 13.08 30.09
C ARG A 43 -2.02 12.08 29.51
N ASP A 44 -2.10 10.86 30.01
CA ASP A 44 -1.28 9.76 29.54
C ASP A 44 -2.17 8.69 28.90
N VAL A 45 -1.55 7.92 28.03
CA VAL A 45 -2.09 6.73 27.40
C VAL A 45 -1.19 5.58 27.79
N THR A 46 -1.75 4.60 28.51
CA THR A 46 -1.02 3.39 28.89
C THR A 46 -1.46 2.21 28.03
N ALA A 47 -0.49 1.52 27.43
CA ALA A 47 -0.69 0.22 26.80
C ALA A 47 -0.04 -0.88 27.62
N GLN A 48 -0.74 -2.01 27.73
CA GLN A 48 -0.21 -3.19 28.39
C GLN A 48 -0.45 -4.43 27.53
N LEU A 49 0.60 -5.22 27.34
CA LEU A 49 0.48 -6.55 26.76
C LEU A 49 0.26 -7.56 27.87
N VAL A 50 -0.91 -8.22 27.83
CA VAL A 50 -1.30 -9.24 28.79
C VAL A 50 -1.20 -10.59 28.10
N ARG A 51 -0.39 -11.50 28.65
CA ARG A 51 -0.20 -12.84 28.10
C ARG A 51 -1.47 -13.68 28.29
N TRP A 52 -1.78 -14.53 27.32
CA TRP A 52 -2.83 -15.55 27.49
C TRP A 52 -2.57 -16.37 28.77
N PRO A 53 -3.59 -16.62 29.60
CA PRO A 53 -3.41 -17.45 30.78
C PRO A 53 -3.05 -18.88 30.35
N GLY A 54 -2.10 -19.50 31.06
CA GLY A 54 -1.93 -20.95 30.98
C GLY A 54 -3.08 -21.65 31.71
N GLU A 55 -3.16 -22.98 31.60
CA GLU A 55 -4.25 -23.80 32.18
C GLU A 55 -4.56 -23.52 33.66
N THR A 56 -3.58 -23.01 34.44
CA THR A 56 -3.73 -22.76 35.88
C THR A 56 -3.20 -21.40 36.34
N SER A 57 -2.94 -20.44 35.44
CA SER A 57 -2.32 -19.16 35.81
C SER A 57 -3.20 -17.94 35.56
N THR A 58 -3.10 -16.96 36.45
CA THR A 58 -3.67 -15.63 36.20
C THR A 58 -2.93 -14.96 35.04
N PRO A 59 -3.63 -14.20 34.18
CA PRO A 59 -3.00 -13.49 33.09
C PRO A 59 -1.93 -12.52 33.62
N ALA A 60 -0.72 -12.60 33.06
CA ALA A 60 0.41 -11.79 33.47
C ALA A 60 0.61 -10.62 32.50
N VAL A 61 0.81 -9.41 33.04
CA VAL A 61 1.26 -8.26 32.26
C VAL A 61 2.75 -8.43 31.99
N ILE A 62 3.12 -8.48 30.71
CA ILE A 62 4.52 -8.69 30.29
C ILE A 62 5.17 -7.43 29.70
N VAL A 63 4.36 -6.50 29.17
CA VAL A 63 4.81 -5.18 28.72
C VAL A 63 3.89 -4.12 29.29
N THR A 64 4.44 -2.99 29.71
CA THR A 64 3.69 -1.78 30.06
C THR A 64 4.44 -0.56 29.55
N VAL A 65 3.72 0.31 28.84
CA VAL A 65 4.25 1.55 28.28
C VAL A 65 3.23 2.66 28.49
N ALA A 66 3.71 3.85 28.83
CA ALA A 66 2.90 5.05 28.97
C ALA A 66 3.50 6.19 28.13
N ARG A 67 2.64 6.93 27.42
CA ARG A 67 3.00 8.06 26.56
C ARG A 67 1.95 9.18 26.67
N LEU A 68 2.26 10.39 26.24
CA LEU A 68 1.36 11.54 26.36
C LEU A 68 0.19 11.47 25.37
N SER A 69 0.36 10.72 24.27
CA SER A 69 -0.64 10.58 23.22
C SER A 69 -0.68 9.18 22.63
N LEU A 70 -1.76 8.86 21.92
CA LEU A 70 -1.83 7.64 21.12
C LEU A 70 -0.81 7.65 19.99
N TRP A 71 -0.46 8.82 19.44
CA TRP A 71 0.55 8.94 18.37
C TRP A 71 1.95 8.56 18.85
N GLU A 72 2.37 9.06 20.02
CA GLU A 72 3.62 8.65 20.66
C GLU A 72 3.62 7.16 21.01
N LEU A 73 2.46 6.63 21.36
CA LEU A 73 2.31 5.20 21.63
C LEU A 73 2.46 4.37 20.35
N GLU A 74 1.90 4.78 19.21
CA GLU A 74 2.11 4.13 17.91
C GLU A 74 3.60 4.09 17.54
N GLN A 75 4.31 5.21 17.72
CA GLN A 75 5.77 5.29 17.49
C GLN A 75 6.52 4.30 18.39
N THR A 76 6.13 4.23 19.66
CA THR A 76 6.82 3.39 20.63
C THR A 76 6.56 1.91 20.39
N LEU A 77 5.32 1.54 20.06
CA LEU A 77 4.92 0.17 19.78
C LEU A 77 5.26 -0.27 18.34
N ARG A 78 5.61 0.68 17.47
CA ARG A 78 5.97 0.48 16.06
C ARG A 78 4.85 -0.08 15.17
N PHE A 79 3.60 0.05 15.57
CA PHE A 79 2.43 -0.29 14.75
C PHE A 79 1.32 0.76 14.95
N PRO A 80 0.46 0.99 13.93
CA PRO A 80 -0.53 2.05 13.98
C PRO A 80 -1.73 1.65 14.83
N PHE A 81 -2.58 2.60 15.21
CA PHE A 81 -3.92 2.29 15.72
C PHE A 81 -4.99 2.70 14.69
N PRO A 82 -6.03 1.89 14.46
CA PRO A 82 -7.16 2.30 13.63
C PRO A 82 -7.82 3.58 14.18
N ARG A 83 -8.39 4.41 13.31
CA ARG A 83 -9.05 5.67 13.72
C ARG A 83 -10.19 5.45 14.72
N ALA A 84 -10.87 4.30 14.63
CA ALA A 84 -11.86 3.86 15.61
C ALA A 84 -11.29 3.73 17.04
N VAL A 85 -10.03 3.31 17.21
CA VAL A 85 -9.33 3.27 18.50
C VAL A 85 -9.14 4.69 19.03
N HIS A 86 -8.62 5.61 18.22
CA HIS A 86 -8.46 7.03 18.58
C HIS A 86 -9.77 7.66 19.05
N THR A 87 -10.84 7.44 18.30
CA THR A 87 -12.19 7.97 18.62
C THR A 87 -12.74 7.39 19.92
N THR A 88 -12.62 6.07 20.10
CA THR A 88 -13.08 5.37 21.32
C THR A 88 -12.31 5.84 22.54
N PHE A 89 -11.00 5.99 22.40
CA PHE A 89 -10.12 6.43 23.48
C PHE A 89 -10.39 7.88 23.88
N ALA A 90 -10.59 8.79 22.92
CA ALA A 90 -10.93 10.19 23.19
C ALA A 90 -12.26 10.35 23.94
N ALA A 91 -13.22 9.46 23.71
CA ALA A 91 -14.52 9.45 24.38
C ALA A 91 -14.53 8.70 25.74
N SER A 92 -13.46 7.98 26.07
CA SER A 92 -13.40 7.15 27.27
C SER A 92 -13.11 7.97 28.54
N PRO A 93 -13.80 7.72 29.65
CA PRO A 93 -13.52 8.40 30.91
C PRO A 93 -12.13 8.03 31.39
N ARG A 94 -11.40 9.02 31.90
CA ARG A 94 -10.07 8.80 32.48
C ARG A 94 -10.17 7.94 33.73
N ARG A 95 -9.16 7.11 33.94
CA ARG A 95 -9.03 6.35 35.18
C ARG A 95 -7.93 6.98 36.04
N ASP A 96 -8.30 7.39 37.24
CA ASP A 96 -7.36 7.82 38.30
C ASP A 96 -6.53 6.65 38.86
N ALA A 97 -6.72 5.44 38.34
CA ALA A 97 -5.85 4.33 38.60
C ALA A 97 -4.50 4.63 37.94
N LEU A 98 -3.58 5.19 38.73
CA LEU A 98 -2.15 4.96 38.55
C LEU A 98 -2.03 3.46 38.27
N VAL A 99 -1.62 3.12 37.05
CA VAL A 99 -1.21 1.75 36.73
C VAL A 99 0.09 1.55 37.49
N PHE A 100 -0.05 1.30 38.79
CA PHE A 100 1.07 1.04 39.64
C PHE A 100 1.68 -0.24 39.12
N PRO A 101 2.99 -0.22 38.86
CA PRO A 101 3.72 -1.47 38.81
C PRO A 101 3.41 -2.16 40.13
N GLY A 102 2.99 -3.43 40.12
CA GLY A 102 2.90 -4.20 41.35
C GLY A 102 4.23 -4.16 42.13
N PRO A 103 4.37 -4.80 43.30
CA PRO A 103 5.62 -4.80 44.05
C PRO A 103 6.87 -5.26 43.25
N SER A 104 6.70 -5.88 42.09
CA SER A 104 7.72 -6.26 41.09
C SER A 104 7.92 -5.28 39.91
N GLY A 105 7.11 -4.24 39.78
CA GLY A 105 6.89 -3.62 38.49
C GLY A 105 7.86 -2.49 38.12
N GLY A 106 8.77 -2.07 39.00
CA GLY A 106 9.95 -1.31 38.56
C GLY A 106 10.80 -2.12 37.56
N TRP A 107 10.86 -3.45 37.75
CA TRP A 107 11.57 -4.36 36.84
C TRP A 107 10.76 -4.64 35.56
N GLN A 108 9.41 -4.67 35.65
CA GLN A 108 8.53 -4.87 34.48
C GLN A 108 8.47 -3.63 33.58
N VAL A 109 8.53 -2.43 34.15
CA VAL A 109 8.64 -1.17 33.39
C VAL A 109 10.01 -1.08 32.70
N ALA A 110 11.10 -1.44 33.41
CA ALA A 110 12.43 -1.48 32.82
C ALA A 110 12.57 -2.56 31.72
N HIS A 111 11.98 -3.73 31.93
CA HIS A 111 11.96 -4.81 30.92
C HIS A 111 11.08 -4.45 29.72
N GLY A 112 9.92 -3.83 29.95
CA GLY A 112 9.06 -3.32 28.89
C GLY A 112 9.75 -2.26 28.05
N GLN A 113 10.45 -1.31 28.68
CA GLN A 113 11.23 -0.31 27.94
C GLN A 113 12.39 -0.94 27.14
N LEU A 114 13.09 -1.92 27.71
CA LEU A 114 14.14 -2.67 27.01
C LEU A 114 13.60 -3.43 25.78
N LEU A 115 12.45 -4.10 25.92
CA LEU A 115 11.78 -4.79 24.80
C LEU A 115 11.36 -3.82 23.70
N LEU A 116 10.92 -2.61 24.05
CA LEU A 116 10.54 -1.59 23.05
C LEU A 116 11.75 -0.97 22.35
N ASP A 117 12.87 -0.83 23.05
CA ASP A 117 14.12 -0.35 22.48
C ASP A 117 14.67 -1.36 21.45
N VAL A 118 14.58 -2.67 21.75
CA VAL A 118 14.97 -3.76 20.83
C VAL A 118 13.92 -3.96 19.72
N GLY A 119 12.64 -3.74 20.02
CA GLY A 119 11.49 -3.95 19.13
C GLY A 119 10.65 -5.15 19.57
N LEU A 120 9.34 -5.06 19.32
CA LEU A 120 8.38 -6.14 19.59
C LEU A 120 8.50 -7.27 18.57
N ASP A 121 8.36 -8.51 19.03
CA ASP A 121 8.26 -9.69 18.16
C ASP A 121 6.96 -9.68 17.34
N GLN A 122 6.92 -10.42 16.22
CA GLN A 122 5.71 -10.48 15.38
C GLN A 122 4.49 -11.01 16.15
N ASP A 123 4.69 -11.96 17.06
CA ASP A 123 3.61 -12.54 17.89
C ASP A 123 3.06 -11.57 18.96
N GLU A 124 3.76 -10.45 19.18
CA GLU A 124 3.36 -9.40 20.11
C GLU A 124 2.66 -8.24 19.38
N ARG A 125 2.59 -8.27 18.05
CA ARG A 125 2.00 -7.22 17.23
C ARG A 125 0.61 -7.60 16.74
N PRO A 126 -0.32 -6.63 16.61
CA PRO A 126 -1.56 -6.86 15.90
C PRO A 126 -1.30 -7.26 14.45
N TRP A 127 -2.09 -8.20 13.94
CA TRP A 127 -2.11 -8.61 12.55
C TRP A 127 -3.54 -8.48 12.00
N ARG A 128 -3.74 -8.64 10.69
CA ARG A 128 -5.03 -8.35 10.04
C ARG A 128 -6.24 -9.06 10.67
N ALA A 129 -6.08 -10.30 11.11
CA ALA A 129 -7.15 -11.08 11.73
C ALA A 129 -7.19 -10.95 13.28
N SER A 130 -6.36 -10.08 13.87
CA SER A 130 -6.45 -9.73 15.28
C SER A 130 -7.84 -9.19 15.59
N ARG A 131 -8.51 -9.75 16.58
CA ARG A 131 -9.77 -9.23 17.09
C ARG A 131 -9.54 -7.93 17.85
N VAL A 132 -10.41 -6.96 17.63
CA VAL A 132 -10.44 -5.66 18.30
C VAL A 132 -11.81 -5.48 18.96
N ASP A 133 -11.81 -5.31 20.28
CA ASP A 133 -12.99 -4.97 21.07
C ASP A 133 -12.88 -3.51 21.53
N LEU A 134 -13.82 -2.68 21.09
CA LEU A 134 -13.94 -1.27 21.43
C LEU A 134 -15.20 -1.06 22.28
N THR A 135 -15.10 -0.35 23.39
CA THR A 135 -16.27 -0.08 24.25
C THR A 135 -17.39 0.61 23.47
N GLY A 136 -18.60 0.05 23.56
CA GLY A 136 -19.79 0.58 22.90
C GLY A 136 -19.89 0.30 21.41
N ARG A 137 -19.02 -0.55 20.84
CA ARG A 137 -19.07 -0.97 19.43
C ARG A 137 -19.09 -2.50 19.32
N GLU A 138 -19.55 -2.98 18.17
CA GLU A 138 -19.42 -4.40 17.84
C GLU A 138 -17.95 -4.77 17.63
N PRO A 139 -17.55 -6.00 17.99
CA PRO A 139 -16.19 -6.47 17.74
C PRO A 139 -15.88 -6.52 16.25
N ALA A 140 -14.68 -6.11 15.88
CA ALA A 140 -14.19 -6.13 14.50
C ALA A 140 -12.78 -6.73 14.45
N THR A 141 -12.28 -7.01 13.26
CA THR A 141 -10.86 -7.35 13.07
C THR A 141 -10.04 -6.08 12.88
N TYR A 142 -8.76 -6.16 13.21
CA TYR A 142 -7.81 -5.06 13.10
C TYR A 142 -7.63 -4.65 11.64
N GLY A 143 -7.53 -5.61 10.71
CA GLY A 143 -7.47 -5.37 9.28
C GLY A 143 -8.71 -4.67 8.74
N ARG A 144 -9.91 -5.10 9.18
CA ARG A 144 -11.18 -4.44 8.82
C ARG A 144 -11.22 -2.99 9.26
N LEU A 145 -10.82 -2.71 10.50
CA LEU A 145 -10.82 -1.34 11.02
C LEU A 145 -9.83 -0.42 10.29
N LEU A 146 -8.67 -0.95 9.88
CA LEU A 146 -7.72 -0.20 9.03
C LEU A 146 -8.26 0.01 7.61
N HIS A 147 -9.01 -0.96 7.08
CA HIS A 147 -9.59 -0.88 5.74
C HIS A 147 -10.78 0.10 5.67
N THR A 148 -11.66 0.13 6.68
CA THR A 148 -12.82 1.04 6.71
C THR A 148 -12.43 2.52 6.82
N ASP A 149 -11.33 2.81 7.53
CA ASP A 149 -10.84 4.18 7.75
C ASP A 149 -9.40 4.33 7.21
N PRO A 150 -9.19 4.29 5.88
CA PRO A 150 -7.86 4.40 5.30
C PRO A 150 -7.27 5.81 5.51
N PRO A 151 -5.93 5.97 5.48
CA PRO A 151 -5.31 7.28 5.44
C PRO A 151 -5.87 8.15 4.31
N LEU A 152 -5.91 9.47 4.50
CA LEU A 152 -6.26 10.41 3.42
C LEU A 152 -5.34 10.25 2.21
N ARG A 153 -4.08 9.92 2.47
CA ARG A 153 -3.05 9.68 1.46
C ARG A 153 -1.96 8.77 2.04
N THR A 154 -1.52 7.81 1.23
CA THR A 154 -0.34 6.99 1.51
C THR A 154 0.66 7.13 0.38
N TRP A 155 1.87 7.60 0.68
CA TRP A 155 3.02 7.54 -0.21
C TRP A 155 3.94 6.41 0.21
N GLN A 156 4.45 5.64 -0.75
CA GLN A 156 5.38 4.54 -0.48
C GLN A 156 6.50 4.53 -1.52
N ARG A 157 7.74 4.32 -1.05
CA ARG A 157 8.92 4.09 -1.89
C ARG A 157 9.88 3.16 -1.17
N ASP A 158 10.19 2.03 -1.79
CA ASP A 158 11.06 1.00 -1.23
C ASP A 158 10.59 0.59 0.19
N LEU A 159 11.40 0.87 1.22
CA LEU A 159 11.10 0.60 2.62
C LEU A 159 10.36 1.73 3.33
N TYR A 160 10.25 2.91 2.72
CA TYR A 160 9.62 4.08 3.31
C TYR A 160 8.14 4.14 2.96
N GLN A 161 7.33 4.50 3.94
CA GLN A 161 5.94 4.88 3.72
C GLN A 161 5.60 6.10 4.56
N VAL A 162 4.82 7.02 4.01
CA VAL A 162 4.26 8.17 4.72
C VAL A 162 2.76 8.14 4.54
N ASP A 163 2.04 8.07 5.65
CA ASP A 163 0.59 8.19 5.68
C ASP A 163 0.21 9.58 6.20
N VAL A 164 -0.61 10.30 5.45
CA VAL A 164 -1.40 11.41 5.97
C VAL A 164 -2.72 10.81 6.42
N VAL A 165 -2.87 10.61 7.73
CA VAL A 165 -4.02 9.91 8.33
C VAL A 165 -5.27 10.79 8.35
N GLY A 166 -5.09 12.10 8.45
CA GLY A 166 -6.16 13.04 8.72
C GLY A 166 -5.67 14.48 8.66
N ALA A 167 -6.62 15.41 8.51
CA ALA A 167 -6.38 16.84 8.55
C ALA A 167 -7.46 17.50 9.41
N GLY A 168 -7.06 18.26 10.41
CA GLY A 168 -7.92 19.11 11.23
C GLY A 168 -7.73 20.58 10.85
N THR A 169 -8.78 21.39 10.96
CA THR A 169 -8.63 22.85 10.97
C THR A 169 -8.26 23.29 12.38
N ASP A 170 -7.16 24.02 12.50
CA ASP A 170 -6.88 24.75 13.74
C ASP A 170 -7.74 26.02 13.74
N ASP A 171 -8.96 25.91 14.27
CA ASP A 171 -9.83 27.05 14.54
C ASP A 171 -9.28 27.78 15.78
N GLY A 172 -8.16 28.46 15.59
CA GLY A 172 -7.48 29.19 16.66
C GLY A 172 -8.46 30.04 17.45
N VAL A 173 -8.63 29.71 18.74
CA VAL A 173 -9.53 30.37 19.70
C VAL A 173 -9.16 31.84 19.97
N TYR A 174 -8.10 32.37 19.34
CA TYR A 174 -7.69 33.76 19.47
C TYR A 174 -7.65 34.48 18.12
N GLY A 175 -8.81 34.94 17.65
CA GLY A 175 -9.12 36.32 17.18
C GLY A 175 -8.16 37.09 16.26
N SER A 176 -7.09 36.49 15.76
CA SER A 176 -6.07 37.15 14.95
C SER A 176 -6.49 36.97 13.51
N ARG A 177 -7.26 37.95 13.03
CA ARG A 177 -7.83 38.05 11.69
C ARG A 177 -6.79 38.26 10.58
N HIS A 178 -5.53 37.90 10.83
CA HIS A 178 -4.42 38.11 9.94
C HIS A 178 -3.59 36.84 9.83
N ASP A 179 -3.52 36.40 8.57
CA ASP A 179 -2.79 35.29 8.00
C ASP A 179 -3.49 33.92 8.02
N GLY A 180 -3.51 33.29 6.84
CA GLY A 180 -4.47 32.27 6.44
C GLY A 180 -4.61 31.09 7.41
N SER A 181 -5.81 30.53 7.47
CA SER A 181 -6.07 29.28 8.16
C SER A 181 -5.02 28.23 7.75
N ARG A 182 -4.61 27.39 8.69
CA ARG A 182 -3.73 26.26 8.45
C ARG A 182 -4.44 24.97 8.80
N HIS A 183 -4.11 23.90 8.09
CA HIS A 183 -4.53 22.57 8.47
C HIS A 183 -3.42 21.91 9.28
N ASN A 184 -3.80 21.27 10.37
CA ASN A 184 -2.94 20.39 11.12
C ASN A 184 -3.10 18.96 10.59
N LEU A 185 -2.01 18.35 10.14
CA LEU A 185 -1.98 17.00 9.60
C LEU A 185 -1.63 16.01 10.71
N THR A 186 -2.44 14.96 10.82
CA THR A 186 -2.07 13.75 11.54
C THR A 186 -1.36 12.81 10.58
N TYR A 187 -0.17 12.30 10.92
CA TYR A 187 0.65 11.52 10.00
C TYR A 187 1.34 10.32 10.66
N ARG A 188 1.85 9.41 9.82
CA ARG A 188 2.76 8.32 10.19
C ARG A 188 3.89 8.24 9.18
N VAL A 189 5.11 8.03 9.65
CA VAL A 189 6.27 7.69 8.83
C VAL A 189 6.75 6.31 9.23
N TRP A 190 6.89 5.46 8.23
CA TRP A 190 7.19 4.05 8.38
C TRP A 190 8.55 3.72 7.78
N LEU A 191 9.20 2.70 8.35
CA LEU A 191 10.37 2.04 7.80
C LEU A 191 10.20 0.53 7.90
N GLY A 192 10.16 -0.17 6.76
CA GLY A 192 10.14 -1.64 6.73
C GLY A 192 8.92 -2.27 7.41
N GLY A 193 7.79 -1.57 7.45
CA GLY A 193 6.56 -2.02 8.11
C GLY A 193 6.40 -1.57 9.57
N ASP A 194 7.39 -0.85 10.12
CA ASP A 194 7.36 -0.31 11.47
C ASP A 194 7.05 1.20 11.46
N VAL A 195 6.16 1.66 12.33
CA VAL A 195 5.93 3.11 12.54
C VAL A 195 7.11 3.69 13.32
N VAL A 196 7.83 4.64 12.72
CA VAL A 196 9.01 5.29 13.33
C VAL A 196 8.66 6.68 13.88
N PHE A 197 7.87 7.44 13.12
CA PHE A 197 7.32 8.73 13.56
C PHE A 197 5.81 8.73 13.36
N ALA A 198 5.06 9.36 14.25
CA ALA A 198 3.64 9.57 14.10
C ALA A 198 3.24 10.79 14.94
N GLY A 199 2.46 11.69 14.39
CA GLY A 199 2.18 12.93 15.09
C GLY A 199 0.98 13.65 14.51
N ASP A 200 0.65 14.76 15.14
CA ASP A 200 -0.40 15.69 14.77
C ASP A 200 0.11 17.12 14.90
N ASP A 201 1.34 17.37 14.45
CA ASP A 201 2.07 18.62 14.61
C ASP A 201 2.54 19.24 13.27
N VAL A 202 2.20 18.63 12.13
CA VAL A 202 2.57 19.14 10.80
C VAL A 202 1.51 20.13 10.31
N MET A 203 1.92 21.37 10.04
CA MET A 203 1.01 22.42 9.59
C MET A 203 1.17 22.70 8.10
N ILE A 204 0.10 22.55 7.31
CA ILE A 204 0.06 22.99 5.90
C ILE A 204 -0.85 24.21 5.72
N PRO A 205 -0.61 25.06 4.69
CA PRO A 205 -1.53 26.15 4.33
C PRO A 205 -2.94 25.62 4.05
N ALA A 206 -4.01 26.32 4.46
CA ALA A 206 -5.38 25.85 4.21
C ALA A 206 -5.80 25.78 2.73
N GLY A 207 -5.04 26.42 1.84
CA GLY A 207 -5.25 26.28 0.39
C GLY A 207 -4.67 24.99 -0.20
N TRP A 208 -3.87 24.24 0.57
CA TRP A 208 -3.28 22.98 0.11
C TRP A 208 -4.24 21.82 0.38
N ASP A 209 -4.35 20.92 -0.60
CA ASP A 209 -5.05 19.65 -0.41
C ASP A 209 -4.21 18.74 0.48
N PRO A 210 -4.73 18.25 1.63
CA PRO A 210 -4.03 17.27 2.47
C PRO A 210 -3.66 15.96 1.77
N ARG A 211 -4.25 15.67 0.60
CA ARG A 211 -3.92 14.50 -0.23
C ARG A 211 -2.81 14.74 -1.25
N SER A 212 -2.34 15.98 -1.38
CA SER A 212 -1.35 16.37 -2.38
C SER A 212 0.06 15.89 -2.06
N ASP A 213 0.92 15.88 -3.07
CA ASP A 213 2.35 15.64 -2.88
C ASP A 213 2.99 16.66 -1.94
N ASP A 214 2.51 17.90 -1.93
CA ASP A 214 3.06 18.96 -1.08
C ASP A 214 2.78 18.69 0.41
N ALA A 215 1.63 18.09 0.74
CA ALA A 215 1.33 17.63 2.09
C ALA A 215 2.29 16.52 2.54
N VAL A 216 2.59 15.56 1.66
CA VAL A 216 3.59 14.50 1.94
C VAL A 216 4.99 15.09 2.10
N ARG A 217 5.39 16.03 1.23
CA ARG A 217 6.68 16.73 1.33
C ARG A 217 6.82 17.48 2.65
N GLU A 218 5.76 18.14 3.11
CA GLU A 218 5.76 18.85 4.40
C GLU A 218 5.94 17.88 5.57
N VAL A 219 5.25 16.73 5.56
CA VAL A 219 5.45 15.70 6.59
C VAL A 219 6.90 15.20 6.59
N ILE A 220 7.46 14.88 5.42
CA ILE A 220 8.86 14.46 5.30
C ILE A 220 9.78 15.57 5.81
N GLY A 221 9.56 16.81 5.37
CA GLY A 221 10.31 18.00 5.74
C GLY A 221 10.33 18.24 7.24
N GLN A 222 9.18 18.16 7.90
CA GLN A 222 9.07 18.26 9.35
C GLN A 222 9.95 17.21 10.02
N VAL A 223 9.79 15.94 9.67
CA VAL A 223 10.55 14.85 10.31
C VAL A 223 12.06 15.03 10.16
N ILE A 224 12.54 15.45 8.98
CA ILE A 224 13.99 15.50 8.72
C ILE A 224 14.65 16.85 9.05
N TYR A 225 13.91 17.95 9.12
CA TYR A 225 14.46 19.29 9.39
C TYR A 225 14.13 19.83 10.78
N GLN A 226 13.17 19.22 11.49
CA GLN A 226 12.92 19.53 12.89
C GLN A 226 14.18 19.31 13.73
N GLN A 227 14.39 20.23 14.69
CA GLN A 227 15.46 20.11 15.66
C GLN A 227 14.99 19.17 16.78
N TRP A 228 15.33 17.90 16.64
CA TRP A 228 15.06 16.89 17.65
C TRP A 228 16.06 16.99 18.81
N ASP A 229 15.57 16.96 20.06
CA ASP A 229 16.45 16.63 21.17
C ASP A 229 16.80 15.14 21.07
N ARG A 230 18.08 14.84 20.85
CA ARG A 230 18.58 13.47 20.75
C ARG A 230 18.31 12.64 22.01
N ARG A 231 18.05 13.27 23.15
CA ARG A 231 17.69 12.58 24.41
C ARG A 231 16.23 12.11 24.43
N GLU A 232 15.38 12.69 23.60
CA GLU A 232 13.96 12.36 23.50
C GLU A 232 13.68 11.35 22.39
N LEU A 233 14.61 11.20 21.43
CA LEU A 233 14.50 10.21 20.36
C LEU A 233 14.76 8.79 20.87
N SER A 234 13.94 7.86 20.40
CA SER A 234 14.24 6.42 20.51
C SER A 234 15.43 6.04 19.63
N PHE A 235 16.06 4.89 19.92
CA PHE A 235 17.15 4.36 19.10
C PHE A 235 16.75 4.16 17.63
N ALA A 236 15.52 3.73 17.37
CA ALA A 236 14.99 3.52 16.03
C ALA A 236 14.86 4.86 15.25
N GLN A 237 14.35 5.91 15.90
CA GLN A 237 14.23 7.24 15.31
C GLN A 237 15.59 7.87 15.04
N GLN A 238 16.51 7.75 15.99
CA GLN A 238 17.87 8.24 15.81
C GLN A 238 18.55 7.51 14.64
N SER A 239 18.49 6.18 14.61
CA SER A 239 19.04 5.38 13.51
C SER A 239 18.40 5.74 12.17
N PHE A 240 17.09 5.98 12.16
CA PHE A 240 16.38 6.43 10.96
C PHE A 240 16.93 7.76 10.43
N LEU A 241 17.08 8.75 11.31
CA LEU A 241 17.59 10.07 10.92
C LEU A 241 19.07 10.04 10.57
N ASP A 242 19.88 9.19 11.20
CA ASP A 242 21.30 9.07 10.91
C ASP A 242 21.56 8.39 9.54
N VAL A 243 20.71 7.45 9.13
CA VAL A 243 20.91 6.66 7.90
C VAL A 243 20.09 7.16 6.70
N HIS A 244 18.84 7.59 6.92
CA HIS A 244 17.87 7.79 5.83
C HIS A 244 17.54 9.25 5.52
N ARG A 245 18.02 10.19 6.34
CA ARG A 245 17.70 11.62 6.22
C ARG A 245 18.05 12.21 4.86
N GLU A 246 19.22 11.89 4.30
CA GLU A 246 19.66 12.45 3.02
C GLU A 246 18.78 11.95 1.86
N CYS A 247 18.36 10.67 1.90
CA CYS A 247 17.46 10.12 0.89
C CYS A 247 16.10 10.83 0.91
N LEU A 248 15.54 11.06 2.09
CA LEU A 248 14.24 11.72 2.25
C LEU A 248 14.30 13.23 1.99
N ALA A 249 15.45 13.88 2.20
CA ALA A 249 15.66 15.30 1.90
C ALA A 249 15.51 15.62 0.41
N LEU A 250 15.86 14.68 -0.48
CA LEU A 250 15.64 14.88 -1.92
C LEU A 250 14.15 14.84 -2.29
N GLU A 251 13.36 14.04 -1.57
CA GLU A 251 11.92 13.92 -1.81
C GLU A 251 11.15 15.15 -1.31
N SER A 252 11.56 15.74 -0.19
CA SER A 252 10.89 16.89 0.42
C SER A 252 10.99 18.18 -0.39
N VAL A 253 12.11 18.40 -1.10
CA VAL A 253 12.34 19.65 -1.88
C VAL A 253 11.73 19.57 -3.28
N GLY A 254 11.55 18.37 -3.82
CA GLY A 254 11.16 18.15 -5.20
C GLY A 254 12.30 18.46 -6.20
N LEU A 255 12.42 17.65 -7.23
CA LEU A 255 13.44 17.86 -8.27
C LEU A 255 12.94 18.92 -9.26
N PRO A 256 13.75 19.93 -9.64
CA PRO A 256 13.43 20.78 -10.78
C PRO A 256 13.79 20.09 -12.11
N PRO A 257 13.12 20.43 -13.23
CA PRO A 257 13.52 19.96 -14.54
C PRO A 257 14.90 20.55 -14.95
N PRO A 258 15.71 19.85 -15.77
CA PRO A 258 15.37 18.60 -16.44
C PRO A 258 15.44 17.37 -15.52
N TYR A 259 14.38 16.55 -15.56
CA TYR A 259 14.31 15.32 -14.77
C TYR A 259 15.28 14.24 -15.27
N PRO A 260 16.10 13.64 -14.39
CA PRO A 260 16.96 12.51 -14.73
C PRO A 260 16.16 11.23 -14.98
N ALA A 261 16.84 10.21 -15.51
CA ALA A 261 16.29 8.85 -15.59
C ALA A 261 15.97 8.32 -14.19
N GLY A 262 14.85 7.61 -14.04
CA GLY A 262 14.38 7.11 -12.76
C GLY A 262 13.47 8.07 -12.00
N THR A 263 13.32 9.33 -12.42
CA THR A 263 12.38 10.26 -11.77
C THR A 263 10.94 9.80 -11.99
N ARG A 264 10.21 9.67 -10.88
CA ARG A 264 8.76 9.46 -10.86
C ARG A 264 8.04 10.72 -11.31
N VAL A 265 7.15 10.57 -12.28
CA VAL A 265 6.43 11.70 -12.88
C VAL A 265 4.94 11.41 -13.03
N ARG A 266 4.16 12.49 -12.97
CA ARG A 266 2.81 12.54 -13.50
C ARG A 266 2.86 13.21 -14.86
N VAL A 267 2.11 12.65 -15.80
CA VAL A 267 1.98 13.15 -17.17
C VAL A 267 0.53 13.51 -17.42
N ASP A 268 0.29 14.80 -17.66
CA ASP A 268 -1.03 15.32 -18.00
C ASP A 268 -1.28 15.10 -19.51
N SER A 269 -2.21 14.22 -19.83
CA SER A 269 -2.56 13.86 -21.21
C SER A 269 -3.70 14.73 -21.75
N PRO A 270 -3.82 14.90 -23.09
CA PRO A 270 -4.98 15.56 -23.69
C PRO A 270 -6.29 14.90 -23.23
N GLY A 271 -7.33 15.70 -23.02
CA GLY A 271 -8.61 15.21 -22.48
C GLY A 271 -8.70 15.22 -20.95
N GLY A 272 -7.68 15.72 -20.24
CA GLY A 272 -7.70 15.88 -18.79
C GLY A 272 -7.34 14.62 -18.00
N MET A 273 -6.95 13.54 -18.69
CA MET A 273 -6.45 12.32 -18.07
C MET A 273 -5.03 12.52 -17.56
N THR A 274 -4.71 11.90 -16.43
CA THR A 274 -3.37 11.91 -15.84
C THR A 274 -2.89 10.50 -15.65
N ALA A 275 -1.63 10.23 -15.97
CA ALA A 275 -1.01 8.93 -15.76
C ALA A 275 0.35 9.10 -15.07
N THR A 276 0.71 8.14 -14.21
CA THR A 276 2.02 8.14 -13.55
C THR A 276 2.97 7.14 -14.19
N GLY A 277 4.26 7.41 -14.04
CA GLY A 277 5.30 6.52 -14.50
C GLY A 277 6.68 7.05 -14.21
N THR A 278 7.67 6.57 -14.96
CA THR A 278 9.08 6.85 -14.67
C THR A 278 9.82 7.31 -15.91
N ILE A 279 10.57 8.40 -15.79
CA ILE A 279 11.43 8.92 -16.86
C ILE A 279 12.52 7.90 -17.19
N ARG A 280 12.71 7.61 -18.49
CA ARG A 280 13.89 6.88 -18.97
C ARG A 280 14.95 7.81 -19.53
N ARG A 281 14.55 8.84 -20.28
CA ARG A 281 15.49 9.84 -20.80
C ARG A 281 14.80 11.15 -21.20
N PRO A 282 15.47 12.30 -21.03
CA PRO A 282 15.01 13.56 -21.61
C PRO A 282 15.18 13.55 -23.14
N VAL A 283 14.30 14.27 -23.84
CA VAL A 283 14.37 14.53 -25.29
C VAL A 283 14.85 15.96 -25.49
N VAL A 284 16.11 16.11 -25.91
CA VAL A 284 16.76 17.40 -26.11
C VAL A 284 16.76 17.80 -27.58
N ARG A 285 16.35 19.02 -27.89
CA ARG A 285 16.50 19.64 -29.22
C ARG A 285 17.07 21.04 -29.05
N GLY A 286 18.12 21.38 -29.80
CA GLY A 286 18.76 22.70 -29.72
C GLY A 286 19.28 23.06 -28.31
N GLY A 287 19.77 22.06 -27.55
CA GLY A 287 20.27 22.26 -26.19
C GLY A 287 19.20 22.46 -25.11
N ARG A 288 17.91 22.37 -25.44
CA ARG A 288 16.79 22.48 -24.49
C ARG A 288 16.00 21.17 -24.43
N THR A 289 15.56 20.80 -23.23
CA THR A 289 14.64 19.67 -23.04
C THR A 289 13.27 20.04 -23.59
N THR A 290 12.86 19.35 -24.65
CA THR A 290 11.56 19.54 -25.32
C THR A 290 10.51 18.55 -24.84
N GLY A 291 10.93 17.44 -24.25
CA GLY A 291 10.04 16.42 -23.73
C GLY A 291 10.81 15.32 -23.02
N TYR A 292 10.09 14.25 -22.69
CA TYR A 292 10.65 13.10 -22.02
C TYR A 292 10.13 11.82 -22.65
N LEU A 293 11.00 10.81 -22.67
CA LEU A 293 10.59 9.42 -22.88
C LEU A 293 10.45 8.76 -21.53
N TRP A 294 9.29 8.19 -21.28
CA TRP A 294 8.90 7.66 -19.99
C TRP A 294 8.19 6.32 -20.17
N ARG A 295 8.24 5.48 -19.13
CA ARG A 295 7.48 4.24 -19.06
C ARG A 295 6.27 4.47 -18.16
N PRO A 296 5.04 4.33 -18.67
CA PRO A 296 3.85 4.36 -17.85
C PRO A 296 3.82 3.19 -16.86
N ASP A 297 3.26 3.44 -15.69
CA ASP A 297 3.10 2.42 -14.65
C ASP A 297 2.15 1.30 -15.08
N VAL A 298 1.07 1.67 -15.77
CA VAL A 298 0.10 0.71 -16.34
C VAL A 298 0.74 -0.22 -17.36
N ALA A 299 1.90 0.14 -17.92
CA ALA A 299 2.62 -0.72 -18.83
C ALA A 299 3.16 -2.00 -18.17
N ASP A 300 3.20 -2.05 -16.84
CA ASP A 300 3.58 -3.25 -16.08
C ASP A 300 2.36 -4.08 -15.64
N LEU A 301 1.13 -3.69 -15.98
CA LEU A 301 -0.06 -4.46 -15.61
C LEU A 301 -0.21 -5.71 -16.47
N PRO A 302 -0.68 -6.84 -15.90
CA PRO A 302 -1.02 -8.02 -16.69
C PRO A 302 -2.01 -7.67 -17.80
N GLY A 303 -1.77 -8.20 -19.01
CA GLY A 303 -2.58 -7.95 -20.19
C GLY A 303 -2.20 -6.70 -20.99
N HIS A 304 -1.49 -5.73 -20.39
CA HIS A 304 -1.04 -4.55 -21.13
C HIS A 304 -0.06 -4.95 -22.25
N PRO A 305 -0.15 -4.38 -23.46
CA PRO A 305 0.80 -4.67 -24.55
C PRO A 305 2.27 -4.47 -24.16
N GLY A 306 2.55 -3.46 -23.34
CA GLY A 306 3.87 -3.16 -22.78
C GLY A 306 4.37 -4.06 -21.64
N HIS A 307 3.57 -4.99 -21.11
CA HIS A 307 3.92 -5.80 -19.92
C HIS A 307 5.17 -6.65 -20.14
N GLY A 308 5.23 -7.38 -21.26
CA GLY A 308 6.38 -8.18 -21.66
C GLY A 308 7.49 -7.39 -22.35
N HIS A 309 7.40 -6.06 -22.43
CA HIS A 309 8.29 -5.22 -23.22
C HIS A 309 8.91 -4.11 -22.34
N PRO A 310 10.05 -4.37 -21.68
CA PRO A 310 10.71 -3.37 -20.82
C PRO A 310 11.08 -2.06 -21.54
N GLY A 311 11.30 -2.14 -22.86
CA GLY A 311 11.57 -1.01 -23.74
C GLY A 311 10.34 -0.22 -24.22
N TYR A 312 9.13 -0.58 -23.79
CA TYR A 312 7.91 0.18 -24.10
C TYR A 312 7.97 1.55 -23.42
N LEU A 313 7.98 2.61 -24.24
CA LEU A 313 8.10 4.00 -23.81
C LEU A 313 7.14 4.89 -24.59
N LEU A 314 6.55 5.84 -23.88
CA LEU A 314 5.77 6.93 -24.47
C LEU A 314 6.58 8.22 -24.45
N ARG A 315 6.22 9.15 -25.34
CA ARG A 315 6.78 10.50 -25.36
C ARG A 315 5.74 11.48 -24.81
N ALA A 316 6.17 12.33 -23.89
CA ALA A 316 5.40 13.48 -23.40
C ALA A 316 6.18 14.77 -23.60
N ASP A 317 5.49 15.88 -23.82
CA ASP A 317 6.12 17.19 -23.93
C ASP A 317 6.53 17.71 -22.55
N ALA A 318 7.59 18.52 -22.48
CA ALA A 318 8.16 18.94 -21.19
C ALA A 318 7.17 19.74 -20.33
N ALA A 319 6.20 20.41 -20.95
CA ALA A 319 5.17 21.16 -20.27
C ALA A 319 4.14 20.26 -19.53
N GLN A 320 3.94 19.02 -20.00
CA GLN A 320 2.97 18.04 -19.49
C GLN A 320 3.53 17.19 -18.35
N VAL A 321 4.85 17.22 -18.13
CA VAL A 321 5.53 16.36 -17.17
C VAL A 321 5.82 17.12 -15.89
N ARG A 322 5.46 16.53 -14.75
CA ARG A 322 5.78 17.03 -13.41
C ARG A 322 6.34 15.90 -12.56
N ALA A 323 7.39 16.18 -11.79
CA ALA A 323 7.84 15.24 -10.76
C ALA A 323 6.72 15.07 -9.71
N THR A 324 6.51 13.83 -9.26
CA THR A 324 5.40 13.51 -8.34
C THR A 324 5.81 12.51 -7.28
N LEU A 325 5.11 12.54 -6.15
CA LEU A 325 5.09 11.52 -5.12
C LEU A 325 3.84 10.64 -5.23
N GLU A 326 3.05 10.74 -6.31
CA GLU A 326 1.97 9.80 -6.60
C GLU A 326 2.48 8.36 -6.66
N GLY A 327 1.65 7.44 -6.15
CA GLY A 327 1.91 6.01 -6.12
C GLY A 327 2.04 5.44 -7.52
N LYS A 328 2.15 4.11 -7.63
CA LYS A 328 2.07 3.48 -8.95
C LYS A 328 0.66 3.61 -9.46
N ASP A 329 0.48 3.96 -10.72
CA ASP A 329 -0.81 3.76 -11.37
C ASP A 329 -1.04 2.25 -11.46
N THR A 330 -1.87 1.78 -10.53
CA THR A 330 -2.26 0.39 -10.37
C THR A 330 -3.50 0.07 -11.17
N ALA A 331 -4.11 1.06 -11.86
CA ALA A 331 -5.40 0.97 -12.53
C ALA A 331 -6.49 0.33 -11.65
N VAL A 332 -6.48 0.58 -10.34
CA VAL A 332 -7.55 0.22 -9.39
C VAL A 332 -8.01 1.38 -8.54
N ASP A 333 -7.21 2.43 -8.43
CA ASP A 333 -7.53 3.64 -7.66
C ASP A 333 -8.19 4.71 -8.55
N GLY A 334 -9.06 5.52 -7.95
CA GLY A 334 -9.68 6.68 -8.61
C GLY A 334 -11.01 6.40 -9.33
N PRO A 335 -11.64 7.44 -9.91
CA PRO A 335 -12.94 7.33 -10.57
C PRO A 335 -12.94 6.42 -11.81
N ASP A 336 -11.76 6.19 -12.39
CA ASP A 336 -11.55 5.37 -13.58
C ASP A 336 -11.10 3.92 -13.25
N GLY A 337 -10.97 3.58 -11.96
CA GLY A 337 -10.68 2.22 -11.52
C GLY A 337 -11.80 1.24 -11.94
N PRO A 338 -11.47 -0.01 -12.33
CA PRO A 338 -12.46 -0.98 -12.74
C PRO A 338 -13.35 -1.34 -11.55
N MET A 339 -14.66 -1.31 -11.78
CA MET A 339 -15.67 -1.76 -10.81
C MET A 339 -15.50 -3.25 -10.45
N ILE A 340 -14.87 -4.04 -11.33
CA ILE A 340 -14.62 -5.47 -11.16
C ILE A 340 -13.20 -5.76 -11.59
N ILE A 341 -12.40 -6.35 -10.70
CA ILE A 341 -11.02 -6.76 -11.01
C ILE A 341 -11.01 -8.11 -11.74
N ALA A 342 -10.21 -8.19 -12.81
CA ALA A 342 -10.18 -9.33 -13.72
C ALA A 342 -9.06 -10.34 -13.40
N PHE A 343 -9.04 -11.43 -14.16
CA PHE A 343 -8.03 -12.48 -14.02
C PHE A 343 -6.60 -11.92 -14.13
N GLY A 344 -5.77 -12.27 -13.15
CA GLY A 344 -4.38 -11.82 -13.05
C GLY A 344 -4.20 -10.54 -12.22
N ALA A 345 -5.27 -9.87 -11.79
CA ALA A 345 -5.19 -8.78 -10.81
C ALA A 345 -4.59 -9.29 -9.49
N THR A 346 -3.87 -8.43 -8.78
CA THR A 346 -3.31 -8.74 -7.46
C THR A 346 -4.17 -8.08 -6.39
N VAL A 347 -4.43 -8.82 -5.32
CA VAL A 347 -5.26 -8.38 -4.20
C VAL A 347 -4.63 -8.72 -2.86
N ALA A 348 -5.07 -8.04 -1.81
CA ALA A 348 -4.89 -8.46 -0.42
C ALA A 348 -6.23 -8.87 0.19
N ALA A 349 -6.20 -9.82 1.12
CA ALA A 349 -7.36 -10.10 1.96
C ALA A 349 -7.44 -9.05 3.08
N VAL A 350 -8.65 -8.56 3.37
CA VAL A 350 -8.86 -7.56 4.44
C VAL A 350 -8.47 -8.14 5.81
N ASP A 351 -9.00 -9.31 6.15
CA ASP A 351 -8.79 -9.97 7.44
C ASP A 351 -8.80 -11.50 7.37
N ASP A 352 -8.79 -12.09 6.17
CA ASP A 352 -8.72 -13.54 6.03
C ASP A 352 -7.38 -14.07 6.57
N PRO A 353 -7.39 -14.99 7.55
CA PRO A 353 -6.17 -15.48 8.16
C PRO A 353 -5.39 -16.45 7.25
N ARG A 354 -6.00 -17.00 6.20
CA ARG A 354 -5.41 -18.06 5.37
C ARG A 354 -4.32 -17.54 4.44
N PHE A 355 -4.44 -16.30 3.97
CA PHE A 355 -3.45 -15.68 3.07
C PHE A 355 -3.47 -14.15 3.19
N ALA A 356 -2.34 -13.51 2.85
CA ALA A 356 -2.22 -12.05 2.88
C ALA A 356 -2.52 -11.42 1.53
N ARG A 357 -1.94 -12.00 0.48
CA ARG A 357 -1.98 -11.54 -0.91
C ARG A 357 -2.18 -12.71 -1.84
N GLY A 358 -2.77 -12.43 -3.00
CA GLY A 358 -2.97 -13.42 -4.02
C GLY A 358 -3.40 -12.81 -5.34
N LYS A 359 -3.59 -13.67 -6.33
CA LYS A 359 -4.03 -13.33 -7.68
C LYS A 359 -5.48 -13.73 -7.89
N VAL A 360 -6.25 -12.84 -8.50
CA VAL A 360 -7.62 -13.13 -8.90
C VAL A 360 -7.61 -14.14 -10.05
N LEU A 361 -8.27 -15.27 -9.85
CA LEU A 361 -8.52 -16.27 -10.87
C LEU A 361 -9.86 -16.02 -11.57
N ARG A 362 -10.91 -15.68 -10.81
CA ARG A 362 -12.27 -15.47 -11.32
C ARG A 362 -12.98 -14.36 -10.58
N ALA A 363 -13.88 -13.68 -11.27
CA ALA A 363 -14.87 -12.78 -10.69
C ALA A 363 -16.27 -13.36 -10.95
N LEU A 364 -17.12 -13.42 -9.93
CA LEU A 364 -18.38 -14.16 -9.95
C LEU A 364 -19.51 -13.30 -9.39
N ASP A 365 -20.68 -13.39 -10.01
CA ASP A 365 -21.93 -12.92 -9.40
C ASP A 365 -22.56 -14.06 -8.58
N GLU A 366 -22.40 -13.99 -7.26
CA GLU A 366 -23.04 -14.89 -6.31
C GLU A 366 -24.26 -14.21 -5.69
N GLU A 367 -25.44 -14.52 -6.24
CA GLU A 367 -26.73 -14.03 -5.72
C GLU A 367 -26.83 -12.49 -5.66
N GLY A 368 -26.25 -11.80 -6.64
CA GLY A 368 -26.22 -10.34 -6.70
C GLY A 368 -25.06 -9.72 -5.91
N ARG A 369 -24.10 -10.53 -5.44
CA ARG A 369 -22.89 -10.08 -4.75
C ARG A 369 -21.65 -10.53 -5.50
N LEU A 370 -20.74 -9.58 -5.70
CA LEU A 370 -19.46 -9.86 -6.35
C LEU A 370 -18.55 -10.68 -5.43
N ALA A 371 -18.03 -11.79 -5.94
CA ALA A 371 -17.06 -12.64 -5.26
C ALA A 371 -15.88 -12.95 -6.18
N TYR A 372 -14.72 -13.25 -5.58
CA TYR A 372 -13.49 -13.57 -6.29
C TYR A 372 -12.95 -14.91 -5.86
N ASP A 373 -12.62 -15.77 -6.83
CA ASP A 373 -11.73 -16.90 -6.60
C ASP A 373 -10.29 -16.38 -6.62
N ILE A 374 -9.57 -16.51 -5.51
CA ILE A 374 -8.22 -15.98 -5.34
C ILE A 374 -7.24 -17.12 -5.11
N GLN A 375 -6.12 -17.11 -5.82
CA GLN A 375 -4.97 -17.98 -5.60
C GLN A 375 -3.96 -17.25 -4.72
N PRO A 376 -3.67 -17.73 -3.49
CA PRO A 376 -2.64 -17.15 -2.64
C PRO A 376 -1.25 -17.14 -3.29
N ASP A 377 -0.45 -16.11 -3.01
CA ASP A 377 0.93 -16.00 -3.51
C ASP A 377 1.86 -17.07 -2.88
N ASP A 378 1.56 -17.49 -1.66
CA ASP A 378 2.30 -18.48 -0.87
C ASP A 378 1.84 -19.92 -1.08
N ASP A 379 0.66 -20.13 -1.67
CA ASP A 379 0.16 -21.46 -2.05
C ASP A 379 -0.56 -21.44 -3.41
N LEU A 380 0.20 -21.74 -4.46
CA LEU A 380 -0.30 -21.81 -5.84
C LEU A 380 -1.30 -22.96 -6.08
N ARG A 381 -1.51 -23.87 -5.13
CA ARG A 381 -2.50 -24.95 -5.26
C ARG A 381 -3.81 -24.64 -4.55
N ALA A 382 -3.80 -23.66 -3.65
CA ALA A 382 -5.00 -23.20 -2.96
C ALA A 382 -5.82 -22.26 -3.84
N CYS A 383 -7.13 -22.31 -3.62
CA CYS A 383 -8.07 -21.33 -4.15
C CYS A 383 -9.06 -21.00 -3.04
N HIS A 384 -9.22 -19.72 -2.75
CA HIS A 384 -10.14 -19.22 -1.75
C HIS A 384 -11.13 -18.27 -2.40
N ARG A 385 -12.41 -18.52 -2.16
CA ARG A 385 -13.46 -17.60 -2.54
C ARG A 385 -13.67 -16.56 -1.45
N LEU A 386 -13.62 -15.28 -1.80
CA LEU A 386 -13.90 -14.14 -0.93
C LEU A 386 -14.91 -13.19 -1.60
N HIS A 387 -15.75 -12.53 -0.80
CA HIS A 387 -16.59 -11.45 -1.31
C HIS A 387 -15.74 -10.20 -1.61
N ALA A 388 -16.22 -9.35 -2.53
CA ALA A 388 -15.53 -8.13 -2.90
C ALA A 388 -15.24 -7.21 -1.70
N ASP A 389 -16.15 -7.17 -0.71
CA ASP A 389 -15.97 -6.39 0.52
C ASP A 389 -14.82 -6.91 1.40
N ASP A 390 -14.35 -8.14 1.19
CA ASP A 390 -13.26 -8.79 1.93
C ASP A 390 -11.90 -8.72 1.21
N VAL A 391 -11.85 -7.97 0.10
CA VAL A 391 -10.72 -7.91 -0.82
C VAL A 391 -10.29 -6.47 -1.03
N ILE A 392 -8.98 -6.22 -0.91
CA ILE A 392 -8.34 -4.94 -1.21
C ILE A 392 -7.62 -5.07 -2.55
N PRO A 393 -8.08 -4.39 -3.62
CA PRO A 393 -7.35 -4.34 -4.88
C PRO A 393 -5.95 -3.73 -4.68
N LEU A 394 -4.90 -4.41 -5.16
CA LEU A 394 -3.53 -3.89 -5.12
C LEU A 394 -3.04 -3.48 -6.51
N THR A 395 -3.32 -4.30 -7.52
CA THR A 395 -3.01 -3.98 -8.93
C THR A 395 -4.07 -4.57 -9.83
N GLY A 396 -4.56 -3.78 -10.78
CA GLY A 396 -5.52 -4.19 -11.79
C GLY A 396 -4.87 -4.97 -12.93
N THR A 397 -5.56 -4.97 -14.07
CA THR A 397 -5.12 -5.60 -15.32
C THR A 397 -5.54 -4.74 -16.50
N ALA A 398 -4.83 -4.83 -17.60
CA ALA A 398 -5.12 -4.09 -18.83
C ALA A 398 -5.29 -5.03 -20.03
N TRP A 399 -6.08 -6.10 -19.87
CA TRP A 399 -6.42 -6.99 -20.99
C TRP A 399 -7.18 -6.19 -22.05
N PRO A 400 -6.79 -6.21 -23.34
CA PRO A 400 -7.49 -5.42 -24.36
C PRO A 400 -8.89 -5.96 -24.64
N THR A 401 -9.01 -7.26 -24.86
CA THR A 401 -10.26 -7.93 -25.26
C THR A 401 -10.46 -9.23 -24.48
N VAL A 402 -11.72 -9.70 -24.42
CA VAL A 402 -12.11 -10.95 -23.78
C VAL A 402 -11.37 -12.12 -24.39
N ASP A 403 -11.11 -12.12 -25.70
CA ASP A 403 -10.39 -13.22 -26.35
C ASP A 403 -8.93 -13.32 -25.88
N ARG A 404 -8.25 -12.18 -25.66
CA ARG A 404 -6.89 -12.15 -25.08
C ARG A 404 -6.88 -12.63 -23.64
N LEU A 405 -7.90 -12.24 -22.87
CA LEU A 405 -8.09 -12.70 -21.50
C LEU A 405 -8.30 -14.23 -21.45
N LEU A 406 -9.18 -14.77 -22.31
CA LEU A 406 -9.44 -16.21 -22.40
C LEU A 406 -8.18 -16.98 -22.79
N GLN A 407 -7.41 -16.49 -23.77
CA GLN A 407 -6.15 -17.10 -24.16
C GLN A 407 -5.15 -17.19 -22.99
N ALA A 408 -5.05 -16.13 -22.18
CA ALA A 408 -4.18 -16.12 -21.00
C ALA A 408 -4.66 -17.10 -19.92
N ARG A 409 -5.97 -17.23 -19.74
CA ARG A 409 -6.56 -18.18 -18.80
C ARG A 409 -6.38 -19.63 -19.23
N ASP A 410 -6.52 -19.92 -20.53
CA ASP A 410 -6.30 -21.24 -21.08
C ASP A 410 -4.84 -21.69 -20.84
N ALA A 411 -3.88 -20.77 -21.01
CA ALA A 411 -2.47 -21.00 -20.70
C ALA A 411 -2.21 -21.25 -19.20
N ALA A 412 -3.04 -20.66 -18.32
CA ALA A 412 -3.00 -20.86 -16.87
C ALA A 412 -3.90 -22.02 -16.39
N HIS A 413 -4.56 -22.74 -17.30
CA HIS A 413 -5.50 -23.81 -16.99
C HIS A 413 -6.66 -23.39 -16.06
N VAL A 414 -7.20 -22.19 -16.26
CA VAL A 414 -8.34 -21.64 -15.49
C VAL A 414 -9.62 -21.69 -16.34
N PRO A 415 -10.40 -22.79 -16.29
CA PRO A 415 -11.61 -22.91 -17.09
C PRO A 415 -12.69 -21.91 -16.66
N LEU A 416 -13.58 -21.59 -17.60
CA LEU A 416 -14.78 -20.79 -17.37
C LEU A 416 -15.79 -21.54 -16.51
N ILE A 417 -16.53 -20.81 -15.69
CA ILE A 417 -17.66 -21.34 -14.93
C ILE A 417 -18.93 -20.48 -15.13
N ALA A 418 -20.09 -21.08 -14.90
CA ALA A 418 -21.36 -20.35 -14.93
C ALA A 418 -21.36 -19.18 -13.93
N GLY A 419 -21.92 -18.04 -14.33
CA GLY A 419 -21.99 -16.83 -13.51
C GLY A 419 -20.69 -16.01 -13.44
N GLU A 420 -19.65 -16.43 -14.17
CA GLU A 420 -18.39 -15.71 -14.23
C GLU A 420 -18.49 -14.40 -15.04
N ILE A 421 -17.93 -13.33 -14.49
CA ILE A 421 -17.81 -12.02 -15.12
C ILE A 421 -16.37 -11.86 -15.61
N LEU A 422 -16.22 -11.50 -16.88
CA LEU A 422 -14.96 -11.18 -17.52
C LEU A 422 -14.95 -9.68 -17.85
N VAL A 423 -13.95 -8.95 -17.34
CA VAL A 423 -13.78 -7.53 -17.62
C VAL A 423 -12.44 -7.30 -18.29
N THR A 424 -12.45 -6.53 -19.37
CA THR A 424 -11.28 -6.08 -20.11
C THR A 424 -11.41 -4.59 -20.36
N VAL A 425 -10.38 -3.95 -20.91
CA VAL A 425 -10.40 -2.51 -21.14
C VAL A 425 -11.46 -2.09 -22.16
N ARG A 426 -11.81 -2.99 -23.10
CA ARG A 426 -12.78 -2.71 -24.17
C ARG A 426 -14.08 -3.48 -24.06
N GLU A 427 -14.19 -4.45 -23.17
CA GLU A 427 -15.32 -5.39 -23.17
C GLU A 427 -15.67 -5.84 -21.75
N ILE A 428 -16.96 -6.06 -21.50
CA ILE A 428 -17.46 -6.84 -20.37
C ILE A 428 -18.20 -8.04 -20.96
N ALA A 429 -17.96 -9.22 -20.40
CA ALA A 429 -18.70 -10.42 -20.74
C ALA A 429 -19.17 -11.17 -19.51
N VAL A 430 -20.32 -11.82 -19.60
CA VAL A 430 -20.86 -12.68 -18.54
C VAL A 430 -21.09 -14.07 -19.10
N MET A 431 -20.65 -15.10 -18.36
CA MET A 431 -20.93 -16.49 -18.67
C MET A 431 -22.32 -16.88 -18.15
N PRO A 432 -23.30 -17.15 -19.03
CA PRO A 432 -24.62 -17.60 -18.58
C PRO A 432 -24.54 -18.97 -17.89
N ALA A 433 -25.61 -19.34 -17.18
CA ALA A 433 -25.78 -20.65 -16.56
C ALA A 433 -26.04 -21.74 -17.62
N VAL A 434 -25.03 -22.06 -18.42
CA VAL A 434 -25.03 -23.14 -19.42
C VAL A 434 -24.04 -24.23 -19.03
N ASP A 435 -24.37 -25.49 -19.31
CA ASP A 435 -23.54 -26.65 -18.98
C ASP A 435 -23.28 -27.51 -20.25
N PRO A 436 -22.02 -27.66 -20.70
CA PRO A 436 -20.81 -27.08 -20.14
C PRO A 436 -20.65 -25.57 -20.46
N PRO A 437 -19.99 -24.80 -19.59
CA PRO A 437 -19.63 -23.41 -19.90
C PRO A 437 -18.64 -23.38 -21.08
N VAL A 438 -18.99 -22.62 -22.13
CA VAL A 438 -18.19 -22.51 -23.36
C VAL A 438 -18.06 -21.05 -23.81
N ALA A 439 -16.89 -20.67 -24.33
CA ALA A 439 -16.59 -19.29 -24.71
C ALA A 439 -17.60 -18.66 -25.70
N ASN A 440 -18.19 -19.47 -26.59
CA ASN A 440 -19.18 -19.01 -27.56
C ASN A 440 -20.54 -18.64 -26.93
N ALA A 441 -20.78 -19.01 -25.67
CA ALA A 441 -21.99 -18.65 -24.93
C ALA A 441 -21.88 -17.30 -24.19
N LEU A 442 -20.70 -16.67 -24.19
CA LEU A 442 -20.47 -15.39 -23.52
C LEU A 442 -21.36 -14.29 -24.12
N VAL A 443 -22.08 -13.60 -23.25
CA VAL A 443 -22.81 -12.37 -23.61
C VAL A 443 -21.84 -11.22 -23.45
N ARG A 444 -21.46 -10.55 -24.56
CA ARG A 444 -20.44 -9.49 -24.59
C ARG A 444 -21.07 -8.11 -24.79
N HIS A 445 -20.52 -7.12 -24.10
CA HIS A 445 -20.84 -5.71 -24.24
C HIS A 445 -19.56 -4.91 -24.45
N GLY A 446 -19.53 -4.07 -25.49
CA GLY A 446 -18.40 -3.18 -25.74
C GLY A 446 -18.35 -2.02 -24.74
N LEU A 447 -17.15 -1.66 -24.33
CA LEU A 447 -16.80 -0.47 -23.57
C LEU A 447 -16.03 0.50 -24.47
N LEU A 448 -16.11 1.79 -24.13
CA LEU A 448 -15.23 2.80 -24.70
C LEU A 448 -14.13 3.08 -23.68
N SER A 449 -12.89 2.72 -24.00
CA SER A 449 -11.74 3.18 -23.22
C SER A 449 -11.20 4.46 -23.84
N PRO A 450 -11.33 5.63 -23.17
CA PRO A 450 -10.70 6.84 -23.64
C PRO A 450 -9.20 6.90 -23.27
N ASP A 451 -8.74 6.04 -22.35
CA ASP A 451 -7.37 6.05 -21.83
C ASP A 451 -6.40 5.34 -22.78
N ARG A 452 -5.60 6.16 -23.47
CA ARG A 452 -4.56 5.73 -24.41
C ARG A 452 -3.31 5.18 -23.75
N VAL A 453 -3.10 5.48 -22.48
CA VAL A 453 -1.96 4.98 -21.73
C VAL A 453 -2.28 3.56 -21.26
N LEU A 454 -3.53 3.30 -20.84
CA LEU A 454 -4.01 1.97 -20.47
C LEU A 454 -4.33 1.08 -21.70
N ASP A 455 -4.85 1.68 -22.79
CA ASP A 455 -5.19 0.97 -24.03
C ASP A 455 -4.60 1.67 -25.27
N PRO A 456 -3.29 1.48 -25.53
CA PRO A 456 -2.59 2.16 -26.61
C PRO A 456 -3.07 1.77 -28.00
N ASP A 457 -3.69 0.58 -28.13
CA ASP A 457 -4.15 0.04 -29.40
C ASP A 457 -5.59 0.47 -29.73
N THR A 458 -6.21 1.34 -28.91
CA THR A 458 -7.57 1.83 -29.19
C THR A 458 -7.56 2.54 -30.55
N PRO A 459 -8.54 2.35 -31.44
CA PRO A 459 -8.63 3.16 -32.65
C PRO A 459 -8.84 4.64 -32.27
N ASP A 460 -8.34 5.60 -33.05
CA ASP A 460 -8.82 6.98 -32.91
C ASP A 460 -10.33 7.02 -33.10
N PRO A 461 -11.09 7.67 -32.19
CA PRO A 461 -12.47 7.98 -32.52
C PRO A 461 -12.35 8.84 -33.77
N ILE A 462 -12.70 8.24 -34.90
CA ILE A 462 -12.66 8.86 -36.21
C ILE A 462 -13.23 10.24 -36.01
N SER A 463 -12.40 11.27 -36.19
CA SER A 463 -12.81 12.67 -36.23
C SER A 463 -14.05 12.67 -37.11
N ALA A 464 -15.23 12.82 -36.50
CA ALA A 464 -16.49 12.81 -37.21
C ALA A 464 -16.30 13.83 -38.32
N ALA A 465 -16.29 13.34 -39.56
CA ALA A 465 -15.84 14.10 -40.71
C ALA A 465 -16.51 15.46 -40.69
N TYR A 466 -15.76 16.50 -40.29
CA TYR A 466 -16.11 17.85 -40.67
C TYR A 466 -16.04 17.83 -42.20
N PRO A 467 -17.13 18.16 -42.91
CA PRO A 467 -17.04 18.32 -44.35
C PRO A 467 -16.01 19.42 -44.61
N ASP A 468 -14.89 19.03 -45.19
CA ASP A 468 -13.80 19.90 -45.62
C ASP A 468 -14.38 21.03 -46.50
N PRO A 469 -14.33 22.31 -46.07
CA PRO A 469 -14.75 23.41 -46.91
C PRO A 469 -13.56 23.97 -47.69
N SER A 470 -12.71 23.14 -48.30
CA SER A 470 -11.60 23.65 -49.11
C SER A 470 -10.92 22.60 -49.97
N GLY A 471 -11.50 22.32 -51.14
CA GLY A 471 -10.77 21.68 -52.22
C GLY A 471 -9.60 22.57 -52.69
N LEU A 472 -8.37 22.09 -52.52
CA LEU A 472 -7.24 22.37 -53.41
C LEU A 472 -6.30 21.16 -53.46
N PRO A 473 -5.77 20.78 -54.65
CA PRO A 473 -4.98 19.57 -54.81
C PRO A 473 -3.49 19.82 -54.57
N GLY A 474 -2.86 18.85 -53.89
CA GLY A 474 -1.42 18.59 -53.96
C GLY A 474 -0.62 19.10 -52.76
N VAL A 475 -0.14 18.18 -51.92
CA VAL A 475 1.28 17.78 -51.82
C VAL A 475 1.32 16.38 -51.18
N SER A 476 2.07 15.48 -51.80
CA SER A 476 2.29 14.09 -51.39
C SER A 476 3.07 13.94 -50.07
N SER A 477 2.73 12.86 -49.36
CA SER A 477 3.60 11.91 -48.62
C SER A 477 4.38 12.36 -47.38
N LEU A 478 4.02 11.77 -46.24
CA LEU A 478 4.90 11.43 -45.10
C LEU A 478 4.70 9.94 -44.78
N PRO A 479 5.77 9.12 -44.59
CA PRO A 479 5.64 7.72 -44.25
C PRO A 479 5.63 7.46 -42.73
N ASP A 480 5.23 6.22 -42.45
CA ASP A 480 4.91 5.54 -41.20
C ASP A 480 5.94 5.61 -40.05
N VAL A 481 5.35 5.52 -38.86
CA VAL A 481 5.77 4.73 -37.67
C VAL A 481 7.15 4.07 -37.76
N PHE A 482 8.10 4.56 -36.95
CA PHE A 482 9.37 3.88 -36.72
C PHE A 482 9.20 2.69 -35.76
N THR A 483 9.08 1.49 -36.32
CA THR A 483 9.55 0.25 -35.67
C THR A 483 11.06 0.13 -35.86
N LEU A 484 11.82 0.21 -34.76
CA LEU A 484 13.23 -0.17 -34.73
C LEU A 484 13.32 -1.69 -34.72
N SER A 485 13.47 -2.29 -35.90
CA SER A 485 13.88 -3.69 -36.09
C SER A 485 15.27 -3.72 -36.71
N ASP A 486 16.19 -4.37 -36.00
CA ASP A 486 17.43 -5.04 -36.41
C ASP A 486 18.16 -4.58 -37.69
N ALA A 487 19.31 -3.91 -37.48
CA ALA A 487 20.46 -4.04 -38.35
C ALA A 487 21.67 -4.40 -37.48
N VAL A 488 21.99 -5.68 -37.44
CA VAL A 488 23.26 -6.22 -36.91
C VAL A 488 24.35 -5.92 -37.94
N ASP A 489 25.32 -5.11 -37.55
CA ASP A 489 26.56 -4.87 -38.28
C ASP A 489 27.53 -6.05 -38.02
N PRO A 490 27.91 -6.85 -39.03
CA PRO A 490 28.70 -8.07 -38.81
C PRO A 490 30.19 -7.83 -38.51
N ASP A 491 30.69 -6.59 -38.49
CA ASP A 491 32.12 -6.30 -38.28
C ASP A 491 32.43 -5.35 -37.09
N GLY A 492 31.53 -5.26 -36.11
CA GLY A 492 31.80 -4.54 -34.84
C GLY A 492 32.81 -5.26 -33.94
N PRO A 493 33.75 -4.55 -33.27
CA PRO A 493 34.68 -5.17 -32.32
C PRO A 493 33.91 -5.84 -31.17
N PRO A 494 34.40 -6.99 -30.66
CA PRO A 494 33.67 -7.73 -29.64
C PRO A 494 33.45 -6.88 -28.38
N PRO A 495 32.28 -6.98 -27.75
CA PRO A 495 32.00 -6.25 -26.53
C PRO A 495 32.99 -6.63 -25.41
N PRO A 496 33.29 -5.70 -24.49
CA PRO A 496 34.16 -5.97 -23.35
C PRO A 496 33.59 -7.12 -22.51
N ARG A 497 34.39 -8.17 -22.30
CA ARG A 497 34.05 -9.26 -21.39
C ARG A 497 34.06 -8.72 -19.96
N PHE A 498 32.91 -8.79 -19.29
CA PHE A 498 32.86 -8.68 -17.83
C PHE A 498 33.56 -9.90 -17.21
N PRO A 499 34.28 -9.74 -16.08
CA PRO A 499 34.87 -10.86 -15.36
C PRO A 499 33.78 -11.84 -14.93
N GLU A 500 34.02 -13.13 -15.17
CA GLU A 500 33.15 -14.20 -14.70
C GLU A 500 33.03 -14.13 -13.16
N PRO A 501 31.80 -14.27 -12.61
CA PRO A 501 31.65 -14.43 -11.17
C PRO A 501 32.34 -15.73 -10.74
N PRO A 502 32.96 -15.76 -9.54
CA PRO A 502 33.60 -16.96 -9.04
C PRO A 502 32.58 -18.09 -8.94
N SER A 503 32.97 -19.26 -9.46
CA SER A 503 32.24 -20.52 -9.36
C SER A 503 31.89 -20.82 -7.89
N GLU A 504 30.72 -21.44 -7.72
CA GLU A 504 30.11 -21.83 -6.45
C GLU A 504 31.09 -22.33 -5.37
N PRO A 505 30.82 -22.04 -4.08
CA PRO A 505 31.57 -22.61 -2.99
C PRO A 505 31.43 -24.15 -2.97
N PRO A 506 32.50 -24.88 -2.63
CA PRO A 506 32.45 -26.34 -2.58
C PRO A 506 31.48 -26.82 -1.50
N ASP A 507 30.70 -27.82 -1.91
CA ASP A 507 29.82 -28.69 -1.14
C ASP A 507 30.43 -29.04 0.25
N PRO A 508 29.74 -28.77 1.38
CA PRO A 508 30.26 -29.14 2.69
C PRO A 508 30.15 -30.65 2.86
N GLY A 509 31.25 -31.33 2.56
CA GLY A 509 31.43 -32.76 2.78
C GLY A 509 31.10 -33.15 4.21
N ILE A 510 30.14 -34.07 4.33
CA ILE A 510 29.82 -34.82 5.54
C ILE A 510 31.04 -35.68 5.91
N GLY A 511 31.79 -35.23 6.91
CA GLY A 511 32.84 -36.01 7.57
C GLY A 511 32.31 -36.66 8.86
N PRO A 512 32.68 -37.92 9.16
CA PRO A 512 32.14 -38.66 10.30
C PRO A 512 32.74 -38.16 11.63
N MET A 513 31.87 -37.83 12.59
CA MET A 513 32.28 -37.61 13.98
C MET A 513 32.76 -38.93 14.59
N GLY A 514 34.06 -39.02 14.83
CA GLY A 514 34.66 -39.96 15.77
C GLY A 514 34.38 -39.54 17.21
N MET A 515 34.11 -40.54 18.04
CA MET A 515 34.13 -40.43 19.50
C MET A 515 35.54 -40.04 19.96
N ASP A 516 35.65 -39.15 20.95
CA ASP A 516 36.29 -39.45 22.24
C ASP A 516 36.32 -38.22 23.17
N LEU A 517 35.92 -38.48 24.42
CA LEU A 517 36.09 -37.76 25.70
C LEU A 517 35.40 -36.40 25.92
#